data_AF-A0A847HI76-F1
#
_entry.id   AF-A0A847HI76-F1
#
_cell.length_a   1.000
_cell.length_b   1.000
_cell.length_c   1.000
_cell.angle_alpha   90.00
_cell.angle_beta   90.00
_cell.angle_gamma   90.00
#
_symmetry.space_group_name_H-M   'P 1'
#
loop_
_entity.id
_entity.type
_entity.pdbx_description
1 polymer ?
#
loop_
_entity_poly.entity_id
_entity_poly.type
_entity_poly.pdbx_seq_one_letter_code
_entity_poly.pdbx_strand_id
1 'polypeptide(L)' 'MLIEIFTNGSVLIDGQDSGNYKAEEILYDYLVNPVGFKVQNRKSGKKAA' A
#
# COMPACT_ATOMS: atom_id res chain seq x y z
N MET A 1 -9.92 3.66 3.94
CA MET A 1 -8.80 2.92 3.35
C MET A 1 -9.15 2.61 1.92
N LEU A 2 -8.44 3.26 1.01
CA LEU A 2 -8.52 3.02 -0.43
C LEU A 2 -7.20 2.37 -0.86
N ILE A 3 -7.29 1.22 -1.54
CA ILE A 3 -6.14 0.54 -2.14
C ILE A 3 -6.29 0.68 -3.65
N GLU A 4 -5.31 1.28 -4.29
CA GLU A 4 -5.27 1.50 -5.73
C GLU A 4 -4.14 0.66 -6.31
N ILE A 5 -4.48 -0.28 -7.19
CA ILE A 5 -3.53 -1.17 -7.85
C ILE A 5 -3.49 -0.80 -9.33
N PHE A 6 -2.30 -0.48 -9.82
CA PHE A 6 -2.07 -0.08 -11.20
C PHE A 6 -1.62 -1.28 -12.04
N THR A 7 -1.85 -1.20 -13.35
CA THR A 7 -1.49 -2.30 -14.29
C THR A 7 0.00 -2.55 -14.41
N ASN A 8 0.84 -1.60 -13.98
CA ASN A 8 2.29 -1.73 -13.88
C ASN A 8 2.75 -2.39 -12.56
N GLY A 9 1.83 -2.81 -11.69
CA GLY A 9 2.12 -3.41 -10.39
C GLY A 9 2.38 -2.41 -9.27
N SER A 10 2.34 -1.09 -9.53
CA SER A 10 2.41 -0.07 -8.48
C SER A 10 1.15 -0.13 -7.61
N VAL A 11 1.31 0.16 -6.31
CA VAL A 11 0.20 0.18 -5.36
C VAL A 11 0.25 1.46 -4.54
N LEU A 12 -0.87 2.19 -4.53
CA LEU A 12 -1.11 3.30 -3.61
C LEU A 12 -2.06 2.85 -2.51
N ILE A 13 -1.79 3.27 -1.28
CA ILE A 13 -2.69 3.07 -0.16
C ILE A 13 -2.98 4.42 0.46
N ASP A 14 -4.27 4.80 0.44
CA ASP A 14 -4.74 6.13 0.81
C ASP A 14 -3.93 7.26 0.12
N GLY A 15 -3.64 7.07 -1.17
CA GLY A 15 -2.89 8.02 -2.01
C GLY A 15 -1.37 8.06 -1.76
N GLN A 16 -0.84 7.20 -0.89
CA GLN A 16 0.61 7.08 -0.64
C GLN A 16 1.19 5.87 -1.34
N ASP A 17 2.34 6.06 -1.98
CA ASP A 17 3.11 4.97 -2.57
C ASP A 17 3.50 3.96 -1.49
N SER A 18 3.07 2.71 -1.69
CA SER A 18 3.39 1.61 -0.80
C SER A 18 4.83 1.12 -0.96
N GLY A 19 5.53 1.51 -2.03
CA GLY A 19 6.90 1.13 -2.33
C GLY A 19 6.98 -0.29 -2.88
N ASN A 20 7.78 -1.15 -2.23
CA ASN A 20 8.08 -2.52 -2.69
C ASN A 20 6.99 -3.56 -2.37
N TYR A 21 5.81 -3.13 -1.93
CA TYR A 21 4.73 -4.09 -1.71
C TYR A 21 4.24 -4.66 -3.04
N LYS A 22 4.11 -5.98 -3.09
CA LYS A 22 3.45 -6.65 -4.21
C LYS A 22 1.94 -6.47 -4.09
N ALA A 23 1.30 -6.13 -5.21
CA ALA A 23 -0.15 -5.94 -5.27
C ALA A 23 -0.92 -7.16 -4.76
N GLU A 24 -0.44 -8.36 -5.08
CA GLU A 24 -1.08 -9.61 -4.69
C GLU A 24 -1.07 -9.82 -3.17
N GLU A 25 0.02 -9.47 -2.50
CA GLU A 25 0.17 -9.62 -1.05
C GLU A 25 -0.73 -8.63 -0.31
N ILE A 26 -0.73 -7.36 -0.73
CA ILE A 26 -1.61 -6.32 -0.17
C ILE A 26 -3.08 -6.70 -0.32
N LEU A 27 -3.47 -7.15 -1.52
CA LEU A 27 -4.84 -7.53 -1.80
C LEU A 27 -5.26 -8.75 -0.97
N TYR A 28 -4.41 -9.77 -0.89
CA TYR A 28 -4.66 -10.96 -0.09
C TYR A 28 -4.82 -10.61 1.39
N ASP A 29 -3.88 -9.86 1.96
CA ASP A 29 -3.92 -9.48 3.38
C ASP A 29 -5.17 -8.67 3.72
N TYR A 30 -5.57 -7.76 2.83
CA TYR A 30 -6.81 -6.99 3.00
C TYR A 30 -8.06 -7.87 2.93
N LEU A 31 -8.13 -8.81 1.99
CA LEU A 31 -9.27 -9.69 1.82
C LEU A 31 -9.41 -10.70 2.97
N VAL A 32 -8.29 -11.17 3.52
CA VAL A 32 -8.27 -12.16 4.62
C VAL A 32 -8.56 -11.50 5.97
N ASN A 33 -8.05 -10.28 6.22
CA ASN A 33 -8.26 -9.59 7.49
C ASN A 33 -8.37 -8.07 7.31
N PRO A 34 -9.53 -7.57 6.82
CA PRO A 34 -9.69 -6.15 6.53
C PRO A 34 -9.64 -5.26 7.79
N VAL A 35 -10.04 -5.79 8.95
CA VAL A 35 -10.04 -5.05 10.23
C VAL A 35 -8.62 -4.92 10.80
N GLY A 36 -7.79 -5.95 10.61
CA GLY A 36 -6.40 -5.98 11.07
C GLY A 36 -5.39 -5.45 10.08
N PHE A 37 -5.80 -5.14 8.85
CA PHE A 37 -4.89 -4.65 7.82
C PHE A 37 -4.29 -3.30 8.22
N LYS A 38 -2.97 -3.30 8.43
CA LYS A 38 -2.19 -2.11 8.78
C LYS A 38 -1.03 -2.00 7.80
N VAL A 39 -1.07 -0.96 6.98
CA VAL A 39 0.09 -0.59 6.18
C VAL A 39 1.16 -0.09 7.14
N GLN A 40 2.32 -0.74 7.14
CA GLN A 40 3.49 -0.16 7.79
C GLN A 40 3.92 1.02 6.92
N ASN A 41 3.35 2.19 7.19
CA ASN A 41 3.83 3.47 6.68
C ASN A 41 5.26 3.63 7.17
N ARG A 42 6.24 3.10 6.43
CA ARG A 42 7.61 3.60 6.52
C ARG A 42 7.49 5.03 6.04
N LYS A 43 7.40 5.95 7.01
CA LYS A 43 7.43 7.39 6.81
C LYS A 43 8.34 7.66 5.62
N SER A 44 7.74 8.00 4.48
CA SER A 44 8.43 8.74 3.45
C SER A 44 8.80 10.05 4.13
N GLY A 45 10.01 10.05 4.71
CA GLY A 45 10.65 11.25 5.19
C GLY A 45 10.80 12.12 3.98
N LYS A 46 9.82 13.01 3.80
CA LYS A 46 9.81 14.08 2.83
C LYS A 46 11.12 14.85 3.00
N LYS A 47 12.14 14.52 2.21
CA LYS A 47 13.15 15.49 1.82
C LYS A 47 12.78 15.94 0.42
N ALA A 48 11.94 16.98 0.39
CA ALA A 48 12.00 17.92 -0.71
C ALA A 48 13.36 18.62 -0.59
N ALA A 49 14.21 18.41 -1.60
CA ALA A 49 15.39 19.20 -1.90
C ALA A 49 15.58 19.14 -3.41
#